data_AF-A0A067DYF2-F1
#
_entry.id   AF-A0A067DYF2-F1
#
_cell.length_a   1.000
_cell.length_b   1.000
_cell.length_c   1.000
_cell.angle_alpha   90.00
_cell.angle_beta   90.00
_cell.angle_gamma   90.00
#
_symmetry.space_group_name_H-M   'P 1'
#
loop_
_entity.id
_entity.type
_entity.pdbx_description
1 polymer ?
#
loop_
_entity_poly.entity_id
_entity_poly.type
_entity_poly.pdbx_seq_one_letter_code
_entity_poly.pdbx_strand_id
1 'polypeptide(L)'
;MNHYRYSQKTRCGTGTEAIIFLDHLVLCQAHRYVLFNCEEDTPFVKKHLQIIKIANRRAKQIDISHIHSDQFPKWFKAERLKQEGDNIVLKDSKRLA
;
A
#
# COMPACT_ATOMS: atom_id res chain seq x y z
N MET A 1 17.54 6.21 -11.85
CA MET A 1 16.67 7.02 -10.98
C MET A 1 15.27 6.96 -11.58
N ASN A 2 14.28 6.38 -10.90
CA ASN A 2 12.95 6.20 -11.48
C ASN A 2 12.08 7.43 -11.17
N HIS A 3 11.59 8.08 -12.23
CA HIS A 3 10.78 9.28 -12.19
C HIS A 3 9.30 8.89 -12.30
N TYR A 4 8.48 9.22 -11.29
CA TYR A 4 7.04 8.95 -11.31
C TYR A 4 6.24 10.26 -11.40
N ARG A 5 5.29 10.30 -12.34
CA ARG A 5 4.48 11.45 -12.72
C ARG A 5 3.06 11.28 -12.15
N TYR A 6 2.59 12.22 -11.33
CA TYR A 6 1.21 12.23 -10.82
C TYR A 6 0.49 13.49 -11.31
N SER A 7 -0.76 13.35 -11.77
CA SER A 7 -1.54 14.43 -12.40
C SER A 7 -2.89 14.58 -11.70
N GLN A 8 -3.09 15.68 -10.98
CA GLN A 8 -4.40 16.08 -10.45
C GLN A 8 -4.96 17.25 -11.26
N LYS A 9 -6.19 17.11 -11.78
CA LYS A 9 -6.93 18.16 -12.47
C LYS A 9 -7.77 18.94 -11.45
N THR A 10 -7.35 20.16 -11.12
CA THR A 10 -8.22 21.13 -10.45
C THR A 10 -9.01 21.92 -11.48
N ARG A 11 -10.30 22.15 -11.21
CA ARG A 11 -11.18 23.00 -12.02
C ARG A 11 -10.93 24.46 -11.64
N CYS A 12 -10.87 25.30 -12.69
CA CYS A 12 -10.89 26.76 -12.79
C CYS A 12 -9.56 27.53 -12.68
N GLY A 13 -9.29 28.32 -13.76
CA GLY A 13 -8.47 29.54 -13.74
C GLY A 13 -6.97 29.39 -14.04
N THR A 14 -6.56 29.69 -15.27
CA THR A 14 -5.16 29.88 -15.73
C THR A 14 -4.19 28.73 -15.39
N GLY A 15 -4.24 27.67 -16.21
CA GLY A 15 -3.38 26.49 -16.07
C GLY A 15 -1.91 26.80 -16.38
N THR A 16 -1.19 27.30 -15.38
CA THR A 16 0.26 27.08 -15.34
C THR A 16 0.45 25.69 -14.75
N GLU A 17 0.79 24.71 -15.59
CA GLU A 17 1.13 23.37 -15.12
C GLU A 17 2.40 23.46 -14.25
N ALA A 18 2.23 23.68 -12.96
CA ALA A 18 3.33 23.65 -12.01
C ALA A 18 3.75 22.19 -11.83
N ILE A 19 4.89 21.82 -12.41
CA ILE A 19 5.52 20.54 -12.16
C ILE A 19 6.11 20.58 -10.75
N ILE A 20 5.39 20.00 -9.79
CA ILE A 20 5.86 19.89 -8.40
C ILE A 20 6.74 18.65 -8.29
N PHE A 21 8.02 18.86 -8.02
CA PHE A 21 8.96 17.80 -7.69
C PHE A 21 8.87 17.51 -6.20
N LEU A 22 8.30 16.36 -5.83
CA LEU A 22 8.37 15.88 -4.45
C LEU A 22 9.70 15.16 -4.22
N ASP A 23 10.37 15.53 -3.13
CA ASP A 23 11.48 14.75 -2.59
C ASP A 23 11.02 13.32 -2.30
N HIS A 24 11.91 12.35 -2.55
CA HIS A 24 11.68 10.93 -2.31
C HIS A 24 11.23 10.68 -0.86
N LEU A 25 11.77 11.43 0.10
CA LEU A 25 11.36 11.33 1.49
C LEU A 25 9.88 11.69 1.68
N VAL A 26 9.44 12.79 1.06
CA VAL A 26 8.05 13.26 1.15
C VAL A 26 7.12 12.30 0.41
N LEU A 27 7.56 11.75 -0.72
CA LEU A 27 6.81 10.72 -1.44
C LEU A 27 6.63 9.45 -0.59
N CYS A 28 7.70 8.98 0.08
CA CYS A 28 7.61 7.86 1.01
C CYS A 28 6.65 8.14 2.18
N GLN A 29 6.66 9.35 2.73
CA GLN A 29 5.76 9.76 3.79
C GLN A 29 4.31 9.80 3.32
N ALA A 30 4.03 10.38 2.15
CA ALA A 30 2.69 10.40 1.57
C ALA A 30 2.17 8.98 1.30
N HIS A 31 3.01 8.11 0.73
CA HIS A 31 2.65 6.70 0.52
C HIS A 31 2.32 6.00 1.83
N ARG A 32 3.15 6.22 2.85
CA ARG A 32 2.96 5.67 4.19
C ARG A 32 1.65 6.19 4.79
N TYR A 33 1.38 7.49 4.69
CA TYR A 33 0.15 8.08 5.18
C TYR A 33 -1.09 7.46 4.54
N VAL A 34 -1.12 7.32 3.22
CA VAL A 34 -2.27 6.70 2.50
C VAL A 34 -2.48 5.26 2.96
N LEU A 35 -1.40 4.45 3.01
CA LEU A 35 -1.49 3.04 3.42
C LEU A 35 -1.98 2.85 4.86
N PHE A 36 -1.73 3.80 5.75
CA PHE A 36 -2.11 3.70 7.17
C PHE A 36 -3.40 4.42 7.53
N ASN A 37 -3.89 5.35 6.71
CA ASN A 37 -5.11 6.11 6.97
C ASN A 37 -6.28 5.72 6.05
N CYS A 38 -6.08 4.80 5.10
CA CYS A 38 -7.16 4.27 4.29
C CYS A 38 -7.91 3.15 5.03
N GLU A 39 -9.21 3.32 5.24
CA GLU A 39 -10.04 2.33 5.93
C GLU A 39 -10.06 0.98 5.20
N GLU A 40 -10.03 1.00 3.86
CA GLU A 40 -10.01 -0.18 3.00
C GLU A 40 -8.77 -1.07 3.23
N ASP A 41 -7.65 -0.47 3.65
CA ASP A 41 -6.39 -1.18 3.89
C ASP A 41 -6.28 -1.72 5.33
N THR A 42 -7.18 -1.30 6.22
CA THR A 42 -7.21 -1.73 7.64
C THR A 42 -7.19 -3.26 7.83
N PRO A 43 -7.94 -4.07 7.05
CA PRO A 43 -7.89 -5.52 7.17
C PRO A 43 -6.49 -6.08 6.87
N PHE A 44 -5.78 -5.52 5.90
CA PHE A 44 -4.43 -5.94 5.51
C PHE A 44 -3.40 -5.55 6.56
N VAL A 45 -3.52 -4.34 7.13
CA VAL A 45 -2.71 -3.90 8.25
C VAL A 45 -2.85 -4.86 9.43
N LYS A 46 -4.09 -5.22 9.81
CA LYS A 46 -4.37 -6.18 10.89
C LYS A 46 -3.80 -7.56 10.58
N LYS A 47 -4.00 -8.07 9.36
CA LYS A 47 -3.49 -9.37 8.90
C LYS A 47 -1.96 -9.43 9.01
N HIS A 48 -1.27 -8.41 8.51
CA HIS A 48 0.20 -8.37 8.56
C HIS A 48 0.73 -8.27 9.98
N LEU A 49 0.11 -7.44 10.83
CA LEU A 49 0.47 -7.34 12.24
C LEU A 49 0.31 -8.67 12.99
N GLN A 50 -0.75 -9.43 12.69
CA GLN A 50 -0.91 -10.77 13.26
C GLN A 50 0.19 -11.73 12.81
N ILE A 51 0.53 -11.75 11.52
CA ILE A 51 1.63 -12.57 10.99
C ILE A 51 2.94 -12.25 11.72
N ILE A 52 3.28 -10.97 11.86
CA ILE A 52 4.52 -10.54 12.55
C ILE A 52 4.49 -10.93 14.02
N LYS A 53 3.36 -10.74 14.73
CA LYS A 53 3.21 -11.11 16.14
C LYS A 53 3.37 -12.62 16.37
N ILE A 54 2.85 -13.45 15.47
CA ILE A 54 2.99 -14.90 15.54
C ILE A 54 4.44 -15.30 15.29
N ALA A 55 5.09 -14.72 14.27
CA ALA A 55 6.49 -15.00 13.96
C ALA A 55 7.46 -14.50 15.05
N ASN A 56 7.12 -13.41 15.74
CA ASN A 56 7.97 -12.73 16.71
C ASN A 56 7.31 -12.67 18.10
N ARG A 57 6.87 -13.82 18.62
CA ARG A 57 6.11 -13.90 19.88
C ARG A 57 6.73 -13.20 21.10
N ARG A 58 8.06 -13.09 21.15
CA ARG A 58 8.80 -12.47 22.27
C ARG A 58 9.22 -11.02 22.00
N ALA A 59 8.99 -10.51 20.80
CA ALA A 59 9.40 -9.16 20.42
C ALA A 59 8.53 -8.11 21.13
N LYS A 60 9.12 -6.95 21.43
CA LYS A 60 8.37 -5.84 22.02
C LYS A 60 7.47 -5.22 20.96
N GLN A 61 6.44 -4.50 21.39
CA GLN A 61 5.55 -3.81 20.44
C GLN A 61 6.30 -2.83 19.54
N ILE A 62 7.34 -2.16 20.06
CA ILE A 62 8.16 -1.26 19.26
C ILE A 62 8.83 -2.00 18.08
N ASP A 63 9.42 -3.17 18.36
CA ASP A 63 10.07 -3.99 17.33
C ASP A 63 9.05 -4.49 16.30
N ILE A 64 7.86 -4.91 16.76
CA ILE A 64 6.76 -5.32 15.89
C ILE A 64 6.33 -4.17 14.97
N SER A 65 6.18 -2.96 15.50
CA SER A 65 5.83 -1.77 14.72
C SER A 65 6.91 -1.40 13.70
N HIS A 66 8.19 -1.55 14.06
CA HIS A 66 9.31 -1.32 13.14
C HIS A 66 9.33 -2.34 12.00
N ILE A 67 9.26 -3.64 12.33
CA ILE A 67 9.22 -4.72 11.34
C ILE A 67 8.02 -4.54 10.40
N HIS A 68 6.86 -4.21 10.97
CA HIS A 68 5.67 -3.94 10.19
C HIS A 68 5.88 -2.77 9.23
N SER A 69 6.36 -1.62 9.73
CA SER A 69 6.53 -0.41 8.91
C SER A 69 7.55 -0.57 7.77
N ASP A 70 8.55 -1.44 7.96
CA ASP A 70 9.57 -1.74 6.96
C ASP A 70 9.06 -2.73 5.89
N GLN A 71 8.39 -3.80 6.31
CA GLN A 71 8.02 -4.91 5.42
C GLN A 71 6.65 -4.74 4.77
N PHE A 72 5.73 -3.98 5.38
CA PHE A 72 4.34 -3.87 4.95
C PHE A 72 4.18 -3.48 3.47
N PRO A 73 4.89 -2.47 2.90
CA PRO A 73 4.69 -2.10 1.50
C PRO A 73 5.00 -3.24 0.52
N LYS A 74 6.08 -4.00 0.78
CA LYS A 74 6.48 -5.14 -0.06
C LYS A 74 5.50 -6.30 0.11
N TRP A 75 5.14 -6.61 1.35
CA TRP A 75 4.18 -7.66 1.67
C TRP A 75 2.80 -7.37 1.07
N PHE A 76 2.30 -6.15 1.23
CA PHE A 76 0.98 -5.71 0.76
C PHE A 76 0.88 -5.81 -0.77
N LYS A 77 1.92 -5.39 -1.50
CA LYS A 77 1.98 -5.55 -2.96
C LYS A 77 1.86 -7.02 -3.38
N ALA A 78 2.60 -7.91 -2.71
CA ALA A 78 2.55 -9.35 -3.00
C ALA A 78 1.18 -9.95 -2.65
N GLU A 79 0.58 -9.53 -1.55
CA GLU A 79 -0.73 -10.01 -1.10
C GLU A 79 -1.85 -9.57 -2.06
N ARG A 80 -1.80 -8.33 -2.56
CA ARG A 80 -2.73 -7.84 -3.58
C ARG A 80 -2.61 -8.60 -4.90
N LEU A 81 -1.39 -8.87 -5.35
CA LEU A 81 -1.15 -9.66 -6.56
C LEU A 81 -1.73 -11.08 -6.45
N LYS A 82 -1.68 -11.70 -5.26
CA LYS A 82 -2.33 -13.00 -5.02
C LYS A 82 -3.85 -12.90 -5.12
N GLN A 83 -4.45 -11.89 -4.48
CA GLN A 83 -5.90 -11.70 -4.55
C GLN A 83 -6.41 -11.43 -5.97
N GLU A 84 -5.64 -10.71 -6.80
CA GLU A 84 -5.99 -10.50 -8.21
C GLU A 84 -5.86 -11.78 -9.04
N GLY A 85 -4.85 -12.62 -8.77
CA GLY A 85 -4.74 -13.96 -9.35
C GLY A 85 -5.93 -14.87 -8.98
N ASP A 86 -6.33 -14.86 -7.70
CA ASP A 86 -7.48 -15.63 -7.21
C ASP A 86 -8.81 -15.11 -7.77
N ASN A 87 -8.93 -13.80 -8.02
CA ASN A 87 -10.12 -13.20 -8.64
C ASN A 87 -10.29 -13.60 -10.12
N ILE A 88 -9.18 -13.79 -10.84
CA ILE A 88 -9.19 -14.29 -12.22
C ILE A 88 -9.70 -15.74 -12.24
N VAL A 89 -9.16 -16.59 -11.37
CA VAL A 89 -9.59 -17.99 -11.24
C VAL A 89 -11.06 -18.11 -10.83
N LEU A 90 -11.55 -17.24 -9.94
CA LEU A 90 -12.96 -17.20 -9.54
C LEU A 90 -13.90 -16.68 -10.64
N LYS A 91 -13.43 -15.79 -11.53
CA LYS A 91 -14.20 -15.36 -12.70
C LYS A 91 -14.31 -16.46 -13.76
N ASP A 92 -13.27 -17.27 -13.91
CA ASP A 92 -13.25 -18.37 -14.87
C ASP A 92 -14.13 -19.54 -14.42
N SER A 93 -14.21 -19.82 -13.11
CA SER A 93 -15.11 -20.87 -12.58
C SER A 93 -16.60 -20.50 -12.67
N LYS A 94 -16.94 -19.20 -12.66
CA LYS A 94 -18.33 -18.72 -12.86
C LYS A 94 -18.78 -18.68 -14.32
N ARG A 95 -17.88 -18.91 -15.28
CA ARG A 95 -18.17 -18.97 -16.72
C ARG A 95 -18.40 -20.41 -17.22
N LEU A 96 -18.23 -21.39 -16.35
CA LEU A 96 -18.37 -22.82 -16.65
C LEU A 96 -19.58 -23.47 -15.93
N ALA A 97 -20.44 -22.66 -15.31
CA ALA A 97 -21.70 -23.08 -14.69
C ALA A 97 -22.89 -22.43 -15.39
#